data_AF-A0A9Q1F6G5-F1
#
_entry.id   AF-A0A9Q1F6G5-F1
#
_cell.length_a   1.000
_cell.length_b   1.000
_cell.length_c   1.000
_cell.angle_alpha   90.00
_cell.angle_beta   90.00
_cell.angle_gamma   90.00
#
_symmetry.space_group_name_H-M   'P 1'
#
loop_
_entity.id
_entity.type
_entity.pdbx_description
1 polymer ?
#
loop_
_entity_poly.entity_id
_entity_poly.type
_entity_poly.pdbx_seq_one_letter_code
_entity_poly.pdbx_strand_id
1 'polypeptide(L)'
;MSSLAASFVQIKFDDIHFYENCGGGSFGSVYRAKWISQDKEVAVKKLLKIENEAEILSVLSHRNIIQFFGVILEAPNYGIVTDWHVVYKCGADLWVVLQGY
;
A
#
# COMPACT_ATOMS: atom_id res chain seq x y z
N MET A 1 0.68 -21.41 19.32
CA MET A 1 0.49 -20.96 17.92
C MET A 1 -0.37 -19.71 17.97
N SER A 2 0.23 -18.58 18.30
CA SER A 2 -0.45 -17.29 18.35
C SER A 2 -0.58 -16.80 16.91
N SER A 3 -1.77 -16.90 16.34
CA SER A 3 -2.10 -16.26 15.07
C SER A 3 -1.85 -14.77 15.22
N LEU A 4 -0.76 -14.28 14.63
CA LEU A 4 -0.46 -12.86 14.49
C LEU A 4 -1.44 -12.28 13.45
N ALA A 5 -2.74 -12.33 13.73
CA ALA A 5 -3.74 -11.68 12.89
C ALA A 5 -3.58 -10.18 13.11
N ALA A 6 -2.61 -9.58 12.42
CA ALA A 6 -2.55 -8.14 12.30
C ALA A 6 -3.90 -7.72 11.72
N SER A 7 -4.68 -6.97 12.50
CA SER A 7 -6.00 -6.52 12.11
C SER A 7 -5.85 -5.39 11.08
N PHE A 8 -5.39 -5.72 9.87
CA PHE A 8 -5.35 -4.76 8.77
C PHE A 8 -6.75 -4.58 8.18
N VAL A 9 -7.04 -3.37 7.70
CA VAL A 9 -8.32 -3.07 7.07
C VAL A 9 -8.29 -3.59 5.64
N GLN A 10 -9.24 -4.45 5.30
CA GLN A 10 -9.47 -4.81 3.89
C GLN A 10 -10.30 -3.71 3.24
N ILE A 11 -9.74 -3.10 2.20
CA ILE A 11 -10.37 -2.03 1.42
C ILE A 11 -10.84 -2.62 0.10
N LYS A 12 -12.07 -2.30 -0.30
CA LYS A 12 -12.60 -2.77 -1.58
C LYS A 12 -11.92 -2.04 -2.73
N PHE A 13 -11.64 -2.75 -3.82
CA PHE A 13 -11.06 -2.14 -5.01
C PHE A 13 -11.95 -1.01 -5.57
N ASP A 14 -13.27 -1.21 -5.56
CA ASP A 14 -14.25 -0.20 -6.01
C ASP A 14 -14.33 1.04 -5.09
N ASP A 15 -13.83 0.95 -3.86
CA ASP A 15 -13.79 2.07 -2.91
C ASP A 15 -12.55 2.97 -3.12
N ILE A 16 -11.73 2.63 -4.11
CA ILE A 16 -10.48 3.30 -4.45
C ILE A 16 -10.58 3.86 -5.86
N HIS A 17 -10.55 5.18 -5.96
CA HIS A 17 -10.49 5.88 -7.25
C HIS A 17 -9.04 6.17 -7.62
N PHE A 18 -8.54 5.53 -8.66
CA PHE A 18 -7.15 5.70 -9.14
C PHE A 18 -7.02 6.94 -10.04
N TYR A 19 -5.94 7.70 -9.85
CA TYR A 19 -5.53 8.82 -10.70
C TYR A 19 -4.25 8.44 -11.48
N GLU A 20 -3.21 9.28 -11.45
CA GLU A 20 -1.94 9.04 -12.13
C GLU A 20 -1.08 7.93 -11.51
N ASN A 21 -0.26 7.29 -12.37
CA ASN A 21 0.85 6.45 -11.95
C ASN A 21 2.04 7.34 -11.58
N CYS A 22 2.59 7.14 -10.38
CA CYS A 22 3.63 7.98 -9.79
C CYS A 22 5.03 7.40 -9.96
N GLY A 23 5.13 6.15 -10.42
CA GLY A 23 6.37 5.44 -10.60
C GLY A 23 6.22 3.93 -10.44
N GLY A 24 6.98 3.18 -11.23
CA GLY A 24 7.08 1.72 -11.16
C GLY A 24 8.50 1.30 -10.79
N GLY A 25 8.65 0.59 -9.68
CA GLY A 25 9.89 -0.07 -9.31
C GLY A 25 9.82 -1.58 -9.56
N SER A 26 10.90 -2.28 -9.22
CA SER A 26 11.00 -3.75 -9.35
C SER A 26 9.90 -4.52 -8.60
N PHE A 27 9.27 -3.89 -7.60
CA PHE A 27 8.24 -4.48 -6.72
C PHE A 27 6.82 -4.00 -7.04
N GLY A 28 6.60 -3.37 -8.19
CA GLY A 28 5.29 -2.90 -8.62
C GLY A 28 5.18 -1.38 -8.79
N SER A 29 4.01 -0.95 -9.24
CA SER A 29 3.70 0.45 -9.55
C SER A 29 2.89 1.08 -8.44
N VAL A 30 3.18 2.34 -8.12
CA VAL A 30 2.37 3.14 -7.20
C VAL A 30 1.53 4.14 -7.95
N TYR A 31 0.29 4.22 -7.53
CA TYR A 31 -0.71 5.10 -8.08
C TYR A 31 -1.18 6.06 -7.00
N ARG A 32 -1.40 7.30 -7.41
CA ARG A 32 -2.23 8.22 -6.64
C ARG A 32 -3.65 7.69 -6.68
N ALA A 33 -4.33 7.71 -5.55
CA ALA A 33 -5.72 7.32 -5.48
C ALA A 33 -6.47 8.14 -4.42
N LYS A 34 -7.80 8.05 -4.46
CA LYS A 34 -8.68 8.56 -3.42
C LYS A 34 -9.48 7.41 -2.84
N TRP A 35 -9.44 7.28 -1.53
CA TRP A 35 -10.34 6.43 -0.78
C TRP A 35 -11.69 7.14 -0.66
N ILE A 36 -12.68 6.63 -1.39
CA ILE A 36 -13.98 7.28 -1.58
C ILE A 36 -14.73 7.36 -0.26
N SER A 37 -14.89 6.24 0.45
CA SER A 37 -15.64 6.18 1.71
C SER A 37 -15.05 7.02 2.85
N GLN A 38 -13.76 7.35 2.77
CA GLN A 38 -13.05 8.16 3.77
C GLN A 38 -12.73 9.58 3.27
N ASP A 39 -13.13 9.92 2.05
CA ASP A 39 -12.80 11.18 1.36
C ASP A 39 -11.31 11.56 1.47
N LYS A 40 -10.41 10.57 1.40
CA LYS A 40 -8.98 10.73 1.71
C LYS A 40 -8.10 10.43 0.51
N GLU A 41 -7.05 11.22 0.34
CA GLU A 41 -6.02 10.97 -0.66
C GLU A 41 -5.00 9.92 -0.18
N VAL A 42 -4.74 8.92 -1.02
CA VAL A 42 -3.96 7.72 -0.66
C VAL A 42 -2.98 7.35 -1.78
N ALA A 43 -1.92 6.65 -1.42
CA ALA A 43 -1.05 5.96 -2.35
C ALA A 43 -1.43 4.48 -2.39
N VAL A 44 -1.53 3.91 -3.59
CA VAL A 44 -1.83 2.49 -3.78
C VAL A 44 -0.69 1.84 -4.53
N LYS A 45 0.03 0.94 -3.86
CA LYS A 45 1.05 0.09 -4.49
C LYS A 45 0.40 -1.16 -5.03
N LYS A 46 0.34 -1.30 -6.37
CA LYS A 46 -0.20 -2.48 -7.03
C LYS A 46 0.83 -3.61 -6.99
N LEU A 47 0.41 -4.78 -6.52
CA LEU A 47 1.22 -5.99 -6.45
C LEU A 47 0.78 -6.95 -7.57
N LEU A 48 1.75 -7.52 -8.28
CA LEU A 48 1.49 -8.46 -9.38
C LEU A 48 1.17 -9.88 -8.86
N LYS A 49 1.71 -10.22 -7.70
CA LYS A 49 1.38 -11.44 -6.95
C LYS A 49 1.35 -11.11 -5.47
N ILE A 50 0.34 -11.61 -4.77
CA ILE A 50 0.40 -11.79 -3.32
C ILE A 50 1.07 -13.14 -3.12
N GLU A 51 2.37 -13.14 -2.85
CA GLU A 51 3.04 -14.41 -2.55
C GLU A 51 2.90 -14.79 -1.09
N ASN A 52 2.71 -13.84 -0.14
CA ASN A 52 2.32 -14.16 1.23
C ASN A 52 1.76 -12.96 2.01
N GLU A 53 0.82 -13.23 2.93
CA GLU A 53 0.48 -12.34 4.06
C GLU A 53 1.76 -11.92 4.81
N ALA A 54 2.75 -12.82 4.92
CA ALA A 54 4.05 -12.53 5.48
C ALA A 54 4.83 -11.43 4.75
N GLU A 55 4.62 -11.20 3.45
CA GLU A 55 5.26 -10.10 2.71
C GLU A 55 4.55 -8.77 3.00
N ILE A 56 3.22 -8.79 3.09
CA ILE A 56 2.44 -7.63 3.56
C ILE A 56 2.85 -7.29 4.99
N LEU A 57 2.93 -8.29 5.87
CA LEU A 57 3.35 -8.15 7.26
C LEU A 57 4.81 -7.75 7.40
N SER A 58 5.71 -8.22 6.52
CA SER A 58 7.12 -7.83 6.55
C SER A 58 7.31 -6.39 6.15
N VAL A 59 6.51 -5.91 5.17
CA VAL A 59 6.35 -4.48 4.93
C VAL A 59 5.91 -3.86 6.24
N LEU A 60 4.74 -4.22 6.81
CA LEU A 60 4.11 -3.66 8.05
C LEU A 60 4.96 -3.67 9.33
N SER A 61 5.89 -4.60 9.47
CA SER A 61 6.73 -4.77 10.67
C SER A 61 7.90 -3.78 10.73
N HIS A 62 8.18 -3.05 9.64
CA HIS A 62 9.21 -2.04 9.65
C HIS A 62 8.75 -0.81 10.47
N ARG A 63 9.53 -0.43 11.51
CA ARG A 63 9.20 0.64 12.49
C ARG A 63 8.98 2.04 11.88
N ASN A 64 9.14 2.20 10.56
CA ASN A 64 9.08 3.46 9.83
C ASN A 64 8.02 3.51 8.74
N ILE A 65 7.05 2.59 8.71
CA ILE A 65 5.96 2.66 7.73
C ILE A 65 4.98 3.72 8.18
N ILE A 66 5.27 4.93 7.74
CA ILE A 66 4.35 5.68 6.90
C ILE A 66 2.92 5.13 6.95
N GLN A 67 2.09 5.80 7.76
CA GLN A 67 0.67 5.60 7.97
C GLN A 67 -0.03 4.66 6.96
N PHE A 68 -0.02 3.37 7.30
CA PHE A 68 -0.71 2.31 6.56
C PHE A 68 -2.20 2.36 6.88
N PHE A 69 -3.03 2.26 5.84
CA PHE A 69 -4.48 2.24 5.99
C PHE A 69 -5.08 0.86 5.81
N GLY A 70 -4.60 0.09 4.84
CA GLY A 70 -5.19 -1.20 4.53
C GLY A 70 -4.62 -1.86 3.28
N VAL A 71 -5.27 -2.95 2.87
CA VAL A 71 -4.92 -3.72 1.68
C VAL A 71 -6.14 -4.01 0.83
N ILE A 72 -5.90 -4.12 -0.47
CA ILE A 72 -6.86 -4.61 -1.46
C ILE A 72 -6.49 -6.07 -1.74
N LEU A 73 -7.43 -6.98 -1.46
CA LEU A 73 -7.25 -8.44 -1.56
C LEU A 73 -8.26 -9.06 -2.54
N GLU A 74 -8.40 -8.49 -3.73
CA GLU A 74 -9.40 -8.91 -4.71
C GLU A 74 -8.73 -9.33 -6.01
N ALA A 75 -8.57 -10.64 -6.24
CA ALA A 75 -7.95 -11.15 -7.48
C ALA A 75 -8.65 -10.56 -8.74
N PRO A 76 -7.91 -10.05 -9.74
CA PRO A 76 -6.44 -9.98 -9.88
C PRO A 76 -5.80 -8.68 -9.34
N ASN A 77 -6.57 -7.85 -8.65
CA ASN A 77 -6.17 -6.55 -8.12
C ASN A 77 -5.72 -6.67 -6.65
N TYR A 78 -4.42 -6.76 -6.46
CA TYR A 78 -3.81 -6.72 -5.15
C TYR A 78 -3.07 -5.41 -4.92
N GLY A 79 -3.18 -4.86 -3.72
CA GLY A 79 -2.43 -3.64 -3.40
C GLY A 79 -2.40 -3.25 -1.94
N ILE A 80 -1.44 -2.40 -1.61
CA ILE A 80 -1.26 -1.81 -0.28
C ILE A 80 -1.65 -0.34 -0.34
N VAL A 81 -2.47 0.11 0.61
CA VAL A 81 -2.98 1.48 0.69
C VAL A 81 -2.33 2.20 1.86
N THR A 82 -1.66 3.32 1.57
CA THR A 82 -0.96 4.16 2.54
C THR A 82 -1.28 5.63 2.34
N ASP A 83 -0.86 6.46 3.28
CA ASP A 83 -1.00 7.92 3.16
C ASP A 83 -0.17 8.49 2.00
N TRP A 84 -0.83 9.30 1.17
CA TRP A 84 -0.24 9.91 -0.01
C TRP A 84 0.85 10.93 0.32
N HIS A 85 0.66 11.77 1.34
CA HIS A 85 1.58 12.86 1.66
C HIS A 85 2.96 12.34 2.08
N VAL A 86 2.99 11.13 2.59
CA VAL A 86 4.22 10.52 3.06
C VAL A 86 5.03 9.90 1.92
N VAL A 87 4.38 9.53 0.81
CA VAL A 87 5.07 9.13 -0.43
C VAL A 87 5.78 10.33 -1.07
N TYR A 88 5.23 11.55 -0.94
CA TYR A 88 5.82 12.77 -1.52
C TYR A 88 7.00 13.32 -0.72
N LYS A 89 7.00 13.16 0.61
CA LYS A 89 8.07 13.70 1.45
C LYS A 89 9.45 13.08 1.19
N CYS A 90 9.51 11.95 0.49
CA CYS A 90 10.76 11.22 0.29
C CYS A 90 11.45 11.44 -1.06
N GLY A 91 10.87 12.26 -1.96
CA GLY A 91 11.50 12.58 -3.24
C GLY A 91 11.64 11.35 -4.15
N ALA A 92 10.57 11.05 -4.90
CA ALA A 92 10.57 10.23 -6.12
C ALA A 92 11.11 8.78 -6.10
N ASP A 93 11.65 8.27 -4.99
CA ASP A 93 12.00 6.85 -4.90
C ASP A 93 11.06 6.12 -3.96
N LEU A 94 10.11 5.41 -4.58
CA LEU A 94 9.28 4.40 -3.93
C LEU A 94 10.08 3.37 -3.11
N TRP A 95 11.38 3.27 -3.39
CA TRP A 95 12.36 2.49 -2.63
C TRP A 95 12.50 2.92 -1.17
N VAL A 96 12.42 4.21 -0.85
CA VAL A 96 12.60 4.67 0.54
C VAL A 96 11.34 4.46 1.40
N VAL A 97 10.17 4.39 0.76
CA VAL A 97 8.89 4.09 1.44
C VAL A 97 8.79 2.62 1.86
N LEU A 98 9.53 1.73 1.20
CA LEU A 98 9.51 0.28 1.43
C LEU A 98 10.74 -0.26 2.14
N GLN A 99 11.88 0.42 2.06
CA GLN A 99 13.05 0.15 2.89
C GLN A 99 13.23 1.33 3.83
N GLY A 100 12.77 1.19 5.07
CA GLY A 100 13.08 2.17 6.10
C GLY A 100 14.57 2.12 6.42
N TYR A 101 15.36 3.01 5.82
CA TYR A 101 16.82 3.10 5.95
C TYR A 101 17.63 1.92 5.38
#